data_AF-A0A069RF20-F1
#
_entry.id   AF-A0A069RF20-F1
#
_cell.length_a   1.000
_cell.length_b   1.000
_cell.length_c   1.000
_cell.angle_alpha   90.00
_cell.angle_beta   90.00
_cell.angle_gamma   90.00
#
_symmetry.space_group_name_H-M   'P 1'
#
loop_
_entity.id
_entity.type
_entity.pdbx_description
1 polymer ?
#
loop_
_entity_poly.entity_id
_entity_poly.type
_entity_poly.pdbx_seq_one_letter_code
_entity_poly.pdbx_strand_id
1 'polypeptide(L)'
;MISKGKKIAASILSLSLICSVASGYASFATEAQTVQSDSGQAASDTQYIAPMPVTAFVFLDAPYKNLESVIGEGQKSYTKSNTGEKLSSIDYSQNWFGIEKKLNTSYIVEGENVSGIKVDMPLELTNEDILSSITKELGAPLQSNVSDYKASEIKASWLKYGVLYSLDAYSDSKTLSISLAKVENPSKYGLSQNSTVMSKKTADVTGDGKADTVTLMGQNFQDDFGKSIFMEHVVAVVEDSSTGKEIIVKPSESSDGGYQPDMELLDFDGDNTSDIFISAATGGSGGYTNYNLVTIKDSKPIILVSYDIYSGYNMELDFEGSFKDGYKASVTVSQTGKTYDIDLSERKDVYEGYEYKDNKLQREVPIMQGALYLEPVDTDSDGTYEFAAQQSIKGTCNADTIALVKSTWSVKGGDLKLITSDVEDLK
;
A
#
# COMPACT_ATOMS: atom_id res chain seq x y z
N MET A 1 -13.95 7.71 52.84
CA MET A 1 -14.63 7.31 51.58
C MET A 1 -14.29 8.24 50.39
N ILE A 2 -13.07 8.82 50.27
CA ILE A 2 -12.75 9.72 49.15
C ILE A 2 -11.44 9.34 48.42
N SER A 3 -10.71 8.30 48.83
CA SER A 3 -9.44 7.90 48.19
C SER A 3 -9.53 6.71 47.20
N LYS A 4 -10.70 6.07 47.04
CA LYS A 4 -10.88 4.94 46.08
C LYS A 4 -11.42 5.38 44.70
N GLY A 5 -11.85 6.63 44.53
CA GLY A 5 -12.42 7.13 43.28
C GLY A 5 -11.44 7.74 42.27
N LYS A 6 -10.20 8.04 42.66
CA LYS A 6 -9.20 8.68 41.77
C LYS A 6 -8.29 7.71 41.01
N LYS A 7 -8.13 6.47 41.48
CA LYS A 7 -7.33 5.45 40.74
C LYS A 7 -8.10 4.80 39.59
N ILE A 8 -9.43 4.74 39.67
CA ILE A 8 -10.27 4.14 38.61
C ILE A 8 -10.38 5.09 37.40
N ALA A 9 -10.39 6.41 37.62
CA ALA A 9 -10.44 7.41 36.55
C ALA A 9 -9.11 7.58 35.78
N ALA A 10 -7.96 7.23 36.39
CA ALA A 10 -6.65 7.27 35.73
C ALA A 10 -6.40 6.03 34.85
N SER A 11 -6.97 4.86 35.18
CA SER A 11 -6.87 3.64 34.37
C SER A 11 -7.82 3.63 33.16
N ILE A 12 -9.01 4.25 33.25
CA ILE A 12 -9.92 4.37 32.11
C ILE A 12 -9.35 5.32 31.02
N LEU A 13 -8.49 6.27 31.42
CA LEU A 13 -7.78 7.14 30.48
C LEU A 13 -6.59 6.46 29.78
N SER A 14 -5.97 5.42 30.34
CA SER A 14 -4.78 4.80 29.72
C SER A 14 -5.11 3.85 28.56
N LEU A 15 -6.21 3.09 28.61
CA LEU A 15 -6.57 2.16 27.52
C LEU A 15 -7.17 2.89 26.30
N SER A 16 -7.94 3.95 26.56
CA SER A 16 -8.46 4.83 25.52
C SER A 16 -7.36 5.66 24.86
N LEU A 17 -6.28 6.02 25.58
CA LEU A 17 -5.10 6.66 24.99
C LEU A 17 -4.23 5.67 24.19
N ILE A 18 -4.10 4.41 24.62
CA ILE A 18 -3.35 3.40 23.84
C ILE A 18 -4.08 3.06 22.51
N CYS A 19 -5.41 2.86 22.52
CA CYS A 19 -6.16 2.64 21.26
C CYS A 19 -6.38 3.94 20.43
N SER A 20 -6.07 5.16 20.94
CA SER A 20 -6.17 6.42 20.15
C SER A 20 -4.84 6.98 19.66
N VAL A 21 -3.70 6.55 20.21
CA VAL A 21 -2.36 6.98 19.77
C VAL A 21 -1.77 6.02 18.73
N ALA A 22 -2.26 4.78 18.61
CA ALA A 22 -1.80 3.80 17.62
C ALA A 22 -2.54 3.86 16.26
N SER A 23 -3.62 4.62 16.15
CA SER A 23 -4.60 4.51 15.05
C SER A 23 -4.43 5.51 13.88
N GLY A 24 -3.27 6.15 13.75
CA GLY A 24 -3.01 7.14 12.69
C GLY A 24 -1.88 6.82 11.71
N TYR A 25 -0.94 5.93 12.06
CA TYR A 25 0.31 5.77 11.28
C TYR A 25 0.89 4.34 11.25
N ALA A 26 0.19 3.34 11.79
CA ALA A 26 0.71 1.97 11.91
C ALA A 26 0.40 1.04 10.72
N SER A 27 -0.32 1.50 9.69
CA SER A 27 -0.71 0.66 8.54
C SER A 27 0.39 0.45 7.48
N PHE A 28 1.66 0.73 7.80
CA PHE A 28 2.76 0.72 6.82
C PHE A 28 4.00 -0.09 7.26
N ALA A 29 3.90 -0.86 8.35
CA ALA A 29 5.01 -1.67 8.85
C ALA A 29 4.77 -3.18 8.60
N THR A 30 4.63 -3.57 7.34
CA THR A 30 4.64 -5.00 6.96
C THR A 30 5.41 -5.33 5.69
N GLU A 31 6.26 -4.41 5.20
CA GLU A 31 7.43 -4.76 4.38
C GLU A 31 8.71 -4.48 5.17
N ALA A 32 8.86 -5.15 6.31
CA ALA A 32 10.14 -5.29 7.00
C ALA A 32 10.06 -6.50 7.94
N GLN A 33 10.36 -7.69 7.42
CA GLN A 33 10.55 -8.86 8.29
C GLN A 33 11.74 -8.66 9.23
N THR A 34 11.52 -9.06 10.48
CA THR A 34 12.49 -9.67 11.42
C THR A 34 13.70 -8.85 11.87
N VAL A 35 13.54 -8.11 12.97
CA VAL A 35 14.60 -7.97 14.00
C VAL A 35 13.93 -8.00 15.38
N GLN A 36 14.30 -8.99 16.21
CA GLN A 36 13.99 -9.00 17.64
C GLN A 36 14.50 -7.70 18.28
N SER A 37 13.67 -6.99 19.03
CA SER A 37 14.17 -5.99 19.99
C SER A 37 13.45 -6.11 21.32
N ASP A 38 14.18 -6.65 22.28
CA ASP A 38 13.96 -6.48 23.71
C ASP A 38 13.91 -4.98 24.10
N SER A 39 13.20 -4.73 25.20
CA SER A 39 13.19 -3.53 26.04
C SER A 39 12.25 -2.39 25.64
N GLY A 40 11.29 -2.14 26.53
CA GLY A 40 10.36 -1.03 26.47
C GLY A 40 11.03 0.31 26.76
N GLN A 41 10.73 1.30 25.92
CA GLN A 41 10.82 2.71 26.26
C GLN A 41 9.82 3.52 25.43
N ALA A 42 9.22 4.52 26.08
CA ALA A 42 8.14 5.34 25.58
C ALA A 42 8.52 6.12 24.30
N ALA A 43 7.63 6.10 23.31
CA ALA A 43 7.75 6.87 22.08
C ALA A 43 7.60 8.37 22.36
N SER A 44 8.65 9.15 22.10
CA SER A 44 8.63 10.61 22.07
C SER A 44 9.22 11.12 20.77
N ASP A 45 8.49 12.03 20.10
CA ASP A 45 8.95 12.97 19.06
C ASP A 45 9.80 12.42 17.91
N THR A 46 9.26 11.49 17.13
CA THR A 46 9.69 11.28 15.75
C THR A 46 8.66 11.87 14.80
N GLN A 47 9.01 12.95 14.11
CA GLN A 47 8.35 13.34 12.85
C GLN A 47 8.42 12.12 11.92
N TYR A 48 7.29 11.44 11.76
CA TYR A 48 7.17 10.27 10.90
C TYR A 48 7.34 10.72 9.44
N ILE A 49 8.52 10.50 8.88
CA ILE A 49 8.75 10.59 7.44
C ILE A 49 8.25 9.27 6.88
N ALA A 50 7.07 9.27 6.26
CA ALA A 50 6.55 8.10 5.56
C ALA A 50 7.63 7.56 4.60
N PRO A 51 7.83 6.23 4.52
CA PRO A 51 8.81 5.64 3.61
C PRO A 51 8.54 6.15 2.16
N MET A 52 9.55 6.78 1.54
CA MET A 52 9.42 7.41 0.22
C MET A 52 9.16 6.34 -0.84
N PRO A 53 7.98 6.37 -1.50
CA PRO A 53 7.75 7.22 -2.69
C PRO A 53 6.55 8.19 -2.54
N VAL A 54 5.81 8.09 -1.43
CA VAL A 54 4.55 8.82 -1.18
C VAL A 54 4.76 10.33 -1.03
N THR A 55 5.92 10.77 -0.55
CA THR A 55 6.22 12.19 -0.33
C THR A 55 6.25 13.01 -1.62
N ALA A 56 6.89 12.50 -2.69
CA ALA A 56 6.94 13.21 -3.97
C ALA A 56 5.54 13.46 -4.53
N PHE A 57 4.67 12.46 -4.44
CA PHE A 57 3.29 12.54 -4.89
C PHE A 57 2.51 13.67 -4.20
N VAL A 58 2.69 13.85 -2.88
CA VAL A 58 1.98 14.87 -2.09
C VAL A 58 2.32 16.28 -2.54
N PHE A 59 3.57 16.54 -2.94
CA PHE A 59 3.99 17.89 -3.36
C PHE A 59 3.67 18.19 -4.82
N LEU A 60 3.73 17.19 -5.69
CA LEU A 60 3.49 17.41 -7.12
C LEU A 60 2.02 17.80 -7.40
N ASP A 61 1.86 18.86 -8.19
CA ASP A 61 0.59 19.54 -8.48
C ASP A 61 -0.12 20.14 -7.25
N ALA A 62 0.61 20.30 -6.14
CA ALA A 62 0.15 20.99 -4.94
C ALA A 62 0.81 22.38 -4.83
N PRO A 63 0.19 23.34 -4.10
CA PRO A 63 0.79 24.64 -3.87
C PRO A 63 2.17 24.54 -3.21
N TYR A 64 3.16 25.29 -3.70
CA TYR A 64 4.52 25.23 -3.14
C TYR A 64 4.58 25.63 -1.66
N LYS A 65 3.58 26.38 -1.15
CA LYS A 65 3.49 26.72 0.28
C LYS A 65 3.34 25.48 1.18
N ASN A 66 2.78 24.39 0.65
CA ASN A 66 2.71 23.12 1.36
C ASN A 66 4.10 22.50 1.57
N LEU A 67 5.02 22.75 0.64
CA LEU A 67 6.41 22.35 0.78
C LEU A 67 7.06 23.10 1.95
N GLU A 68 6.86 24.42 2.01
CA GLU A 68 7.44 25.27 3.05
C GLU A 68 6.89 24.95 4.44
N SER A 69 5.61 24.56 4.56
CA SER A 69 5.03 24.18 5.84
C SER A 69 5.55 22.84 6.38
N VAL A 70 5.94 21.92 5.49
CA VAL A 70 6.41 20.58 5.87
C VAL A 70 7.94 20.55 6.03
N ILE A 71 8.67 21.17 5.11
CA ILE A 71 10.14 21.07 5.00
C ILE A 71 10.84 22.33 5.53
N GLY A 72 10.13 23.44 5.63
CA GLY A 72 10.67 24.75 5.98
C GLY A 72 11.00 25.61 4.75
N GLU A 73 11.51 26.81 5.00
CA GLU A 73 11.92 27.72 3.93
C GLU A 73 13.12 27.15 3.15
N GLY A 74 12.98 27.06 1.82
CA GLY A 74 14.06 26.67 0.92
C GLY A 74 14.65 27.86 0.15
N GLN A 75 15.72 27.60 -0.60
CA GLN A 75 16.35 28.63 -1.42
C GLN A 75 15.50 28.88 -2.68
N LYS A 76 14.97 30.09 -2.84
CA LYS A 76 14.10 30.46 -3.95
C LYS A 76 14.88 30.96 -5.15
N SER A 77 14.56 30.43 -6.32
CA SER A 77 15.09 30.87 -7.62
C SER A 77 13.97 31.50 -8.46
N TYR A 78 14.29 32.56 -9.20
CA TYR A 78 13.31 33.33 -9.98
C TYR A 78 13.75 33.44 -11.44
N THR A 79 12.80 33.28 -12.36
CA THR A 79 12.99 33.52 -13.79
C THR A 79 12.45 34.90 -14.16
N LYS A 80 13.26 35.69 -14.88
CA LYS A 80 12.87 37.00 -15.40
C LYS A 80 11.99 36.84 -16.64
N SER A 81 10.84 37.51 -16.64
CA SER A 81 9.95 37.64 -17.79
C SER A 81 9.62 39.11 -18.07
N ASN A 82 9.08 39.40 -19.25
CA ASN A 82 8.61 40.76 -19.59
C ASN A 82 7.52 41.29 -18.64
N THR A 83 6.87 40.39 -17.88
CA THR A 83 5.82 40.70 -16.91
C THR A 83 6.30 40.75 -15.45
N GLY A 84 7.61 40.60 -15.21
CA GLY A 84 8.21 40.57 -13.88
C GLY A 84 8.98 39.28 -13.57
N GLU A 85 9.49 39.17 -12.35
CA GLU A 85 10.13 37.97 -11.83
C GLU A 85 9.07 36.98 -11.34
N LYS A 86 9.21 35.71 -11.73
CA LYS A 86 8.34 34.62 -11.27
C LYS A 86 9.18 33.57 -10.59
N LEU A 87 8.70 33.06 -9.45
CA LEU A 87 9.33 31.93 -8.77
C LEU A 87 9.38 30.74 -9.74
N SER A 88 10.56 30.13 -9.88
CA SER A 88 10.79 29.02 -10.81
C SER A 88 11.22 27.74 -10.12
N SER A 89 11.91 27.84 -8.98
CA SER A 89 12.16 26.68 -8.13
C SER A 89 12.37 27.06 -6.67
N ILE A 90 12.23 26.06 -5.80
CA ILE A 90 12.66 26.10 -4.41
C ILE A 90 13.59 24.92 -4.17
N ASP A 91 14.81 25.22 -3.72
CA ASP A 91 15.88 24.24 -3.59
C ASP A 91 16.12 23.86 -2.12
N TYR A 92 16.33 22.56 -1.89
CA TYR A 92 16.56 21.95 -0.59
C TYR A 92 17.72 20.95 -0.64
N SER A 93 18.26 20.60 0.53
CA SER A 93 19.25 19.54 0.70
C SER A 93 18.61 18.35 1.44
N GLN A 94 18.33 17.26 0.72
CA GLN A 94 17.47 16.16 1.18
C GLN A 94 18.10 14.79 0.95
N ASN A 95 17.74 13.81 1.77
CA ASN A 95 18.14 12.42 1.56
C ASN A 95 17.20 11.77 0.54
N TRP A 96 17.75 10.95 -0.35
CA TRP A 96 17.00 10.23 -1.36
C TRP A 96 17.57 8.81 -1.54
N PHE A 97 16.69 7.82 -1.69
CA PHE A 97 17.03 6.44 -2.07
C PHE A 97 18.15 5.79 -1.23
N GLY A 98 18.18 6.05 0.09
CA GLY A 98 19.22 5.53 0.97
C GLY A 98 20.63 6.06 0.71
N ILE A 99 20.81 7.05 -0.16
CA ILE A 99 22.10 7.69 -0.42
C ILE A 99 22.47 8.54 0.80
N GLU A 100 23.61 8.24 1.43
CA GLU A 100 24.03 8.85 2.70
C GLU A 100 24.20 10.38 2.62
N LYS A 101 24.62 10.87 1.45
CA LYS A 101 24.83 12.29 1.20
C LYS A 101 23.50 12.98 0.88
N LYS A 102 23.24 14.10 1.54
CA LYS A 102 22.12 14.98 1.16
C LYS A 102 22.33 15.53 -0.24
N LEU A 103 21.32 15.37 -1.08
CA LEU A 103 21.32 15.74 -2.48
C LEU A 103 20.62 17.10 -2.67
N ASN A 104 21.11 17.86 -3.65
CA ASN A 104 20.44 19.07 -4.08
C ASN A 104 19.12 18.67 -4.77
N THR A 105 18.01 19.17 -4.22
CA THR A 105 16.66 18.85 -4.68
C THR A 105 15.92 20.14 -5.02
N SER A 106 15.63 20.34 -6.29
CA SER A 106 14.91 21.49 -6.81
C SER A 106 13.46 21.13 -7.07
N TYR A 107 12.53 21.76 -6.35
CA TYR A 107 11.10 21.69 -6.63
C TYR A 107 10.75 22.77 -7.64
N ILE A 108 10.40 22.38 -8.85
CA ILE A 108 10.07 23.28 -9.97
C ILE A 108 8.67 23.83 -9.76
N VAL A 109 8.51 25.16 -9.85
CA VAL A 109 7.25 25.85 -9.61
C VAL A 109 6.71 26.46 -10.90
N GLU A 110 5.46 26.13 -11.22
CA GLU A 110 4.69 26.74 -12.30
C GLU A 110 3.41 27.36 -11.76
N GLY A 111 3.31 28.69 -11.86
CA GLY A 111 2.24 29.42 -11.20
C GLY A 111 2.42 29.37 -9.68
N GLU A 112 1.50 28.70 -8.98
CA GLU A 112 1.58 28.48 -7.53
C GLU A 112 1.89 27.03 -7.15
N ASN A 113 1.93 26.11 -8.13
CA ASN A 113 2.03 24.68 -7.89
C ASN A 113 3.43 24.15 -8.22
N VAL A 114 3.83 23.07 -7.55
CA VAL A 114 5.03 22.32 -7.91
C VAL A 114 4.72 21.45 -9.13
N SER A 115 5.36 21.71 -10.27
CA SER A 115 5.15 20.93 -11.50
C SER A 115 6.05 19.70 -11.61
N GLY A 116 7.20 19.71 -10.93
CA GLY A 116 8.19 18.64 -10.97
C GLY A 116 9.23 18.76 -9.88
N ILE A 117 10.03 17.71 -9.69
CA ILE A 117 11.17 17.72 -8.78
C ILE A 117 12.39 17.25 -9.57
N LYS A 118 13.52 17.92 -9.36
CA LYS A 118 14.81 17.55 -9.92
C LYS A 118 15.78 17.25 -8.78
N VAL A 119 16.43 16.09 -8.81
CA VAL A 119 17.45 15.70 -7.84
C VAL A 119 18.79 15.57 -8.57
N ASP A 120 19.80 16.31 -8.13
CA ASP A 120 21.15 16.18 -8.65
C ASP A 120 21.85 15.02 -7.93
N MET A 121 22.21 13.98 -8.68
CA MET A 121 22.84 12.78 -8.15
C MET A 121 24.36 12.98 -8.00
N PRO A 122 25.02 12.35 -7.00
CA PRO A 122 26.45 12.55 -6.77
C PRO A 122 27.29 12.03 -7.94
N LEU A 123 28.18 12.87 -8.49
CA LEU A 123 29.06 12.49 -9.60
C LEU A 123 30.11 11.44 -9.19
N GLU A 124 30.46 11.41 -7.90
CA GLU A 124 31.43 10.49 -7.31
C GLU A 124 30.92 9.04 -7.21
N LEU A 125 29.60 8.82 -7.20
CA LEU A 125 29.02 7.47 -7.19
C LEU A 125 29.00 6.90 -8.60
N THR A 126 29.17 5.58 -8.74
CA THR A 126 29.05 4.96 -10.06
C THR A 126 27.59 5.00 -10.54
N ASN A 127 27.38 4.90 -11.86
CA ASN A 127 26.01 4.85 -12.40
C ASN A 127 25.26 3.58 -11.92
N GLU A 128 25.99 2.47 -11.71
CA GLU A 128 25.46 1.21 -11.17
C GLU A 128 25.00 1.37 -9.71
N ASP A 129 25.77 2.05 -8.86
CA ASP A 129 25.39 2.28 -7.45
C ASP A 129 24.12 3.14 -7.35
N ILE A 130 24.01 4.19 -8.19
CA ILE A 130 22.83 5.06 -8.24
C ILE A 130 21.62 4.25 -8.71
N LEU A 131 21.77 3.49 -9.81
CA LEU A 131 20.71 2.64 -10.35
C LEU A 131 20.24 1.62 -9.31
N SER A 132 21.17 0.95 -8.63
CA SER A 132 20.89 -0.04 -7.59
C SER A 132 20.16 0.59 -6.40
N SER A 133 20.57 1.78 -5.96
CA SER A 133 19.94 2.49 -4.85
C SER A 133 18.48 2.86 -5.16
N ILE A 134 18.22 3.38 -6.37
CA ILE A 134 16.86 3.74 -6.80
C ILE A 134 16.01 2.47 -6.97
N THR A 135 16.55 1.43 -7.62
CA THR A 135 15.85 0.17 -7.90
C THR A 135 15.49 -0.58 -6.62
N LYS A 136 16.33 -0.49 -5.59
CA LYS A 136 16.05 -1.09 -4.27
C LYS A 136 14.76 -0.53 -3.65
N GLU A 137 14.47 0.75 -3.86
CA GLU A 137 13.33 1.45 -3.26
C GLU A 137 12.10 1.44 -4.18
N LEU A 138 12.31 1.57 -5.50
CA LEU A 138 11.24 1.71 -6.48
C LEU A 138 10.89 0.40 -7.19
N GLY A 139 11.69 -0.66 -7.03
CA GLY A 139 11.58 -1.90 -7.80
C GLY A 139 12.26 -1.79 -9.17
N ALA A 140 11.98 -2.75 -10.04
CA ALA A 140 12.57 -2.79 -11.38
C ALA A 140 12.15 -1.57 -12.22
N PRO A 141 13.06 -1.01 -13.06
CA PRO A 141 12.70 0.05 -13.98
C PRO A 141 11.71 -0.43 -15.04
N LEU A 142 10.95 0.51 -15.61
CA LEU A 142 10.10 0.28 -16.77
C LEU A 142 10.95 -0.21 -17.96
N GLN A 143 10.42 -1.19 -18.69
CA GLN A 143 11.14 -1.88 -19.78
C GLN A 143 11.55 -0.96 -20.96
N SER A 144 10.95 0.23 -21.09
CA SER A 144 11.23 1.18 -22.17
C SER A 144 12.43 2.09 -21.88
N ASN A 145 13.65 1.55 -22.04
CA ASN A 145 14.89 2.20 -22.52
C ASN A 145 16.16 1.42 -22.09
N VAL A 146 16.20 0.10 -22.28
CA VAL A 146 17.48 -0.62 -22.28
C VAL A 146 18.15 -0.43 -23.65
N SER A 147 18.67 0.77 -23.91
CA SER A 147 19.82 0.87 -24.81
C SER A 147 21.01 0.34 -24.03
N ASP A 148 21.51 -0.84 -24.40
CA ASP A 148 22.73 -1.50 -23.89
C ASP A 148 23.55 -0.60 -22.96
N TYR A 149 23.41 -0.79 -21.64
CA TYR A 149 24.11 0.00 -20.63
C TYR A 149 25.61 -0.03 -20.92
N LYS A 150 26.13 0.99 -21.60
CA LYS A 150 27.52 1.35 -21.42
C LYS A 150 27.59 1.87 -20.00
N ALA A 151 28.47 1.31 -19.17
CA ALA A 151 28.65 1.75 -17.78
C ALA A 151 28.80 3.29 -17.63
N SER A 152 29.24 3.98 -18.69
CA SER A 152 29.39 5.44 -18.74
C SER A 152 28.10 6.24 -18.88
N GLU A 153 26.99 5.67 -19.37
CA GLU A 153 25.73 6.38 -19.65
C GLU A 153 24.52 5.51 -19.36
N ILE A 154 23.67 5.94 -18.44
CA ILE A 154 22.46 5.22 -18.02
C ILE A 154 21.23 6.11 -18.16
N LYS A 155 20.20 5.59 -18.83
CA LYS A 155 18.83 6.11 -18.78
C LYS A 155 17.90 5.07 -18.21
N ALA A 156 17.12 5.44 -17.22
CA ALA A 156 16.17 4.52 -16.59
C ALA A 156 14.97 5.29 -16.06
N SER A 157 13.80 4.67 -16.11
CA SER A 157 12.58 5.25 -15.54
C SER A 157 11.85 4.25 -14.67
N TRP A 158 11.20 4.73 -13.62
CA TRP A 158 10.36 3.94 -12.72
C TRP A 158 9.00 4.61 -12.60
N LEU A 159 7.97 3.80 -12.48
CA LEU A 159 6.61 4.25 -12.18
C LEU A 159 6.18 3.61 -10.87
N LYS A 160 5.87 4.44 -9.88
CA LYS A 160 5.39 3.96 -8.59
C LYS A 160 4.39 4.96 -8.00
N TYR A 161 3.20 4.48 -7.65
CA TYR A 161 2.15 5.24 -6.98
C TYR A 161 1.81 6.58 -7.64
N GLY A 162 1.63 6.61 -8.97
CA GLY A 162 1.25 7.83 -9.69
C GLY A 162 2.43 8.76 -10.00
N VAL A 163 3.66 8.40 -9.65
CA VAL A 163 4.87 9.21 -9.86
C VAL A 163 5.79 8.52 -10.85
N LEU A 164 6.23 9.28 -11.85
CA LEU A 164 7.28 8.90 -12.79
C LEU A 164 8.61 9.45 -12.31
N TYR A 165 9.59 8.57 -12.15
CA TYR A 165 10.98 8.87 -11.83
C TYR A 165 11.82 8.58 -13.08
N SER A 166 12.61 9.52 -13.57
CA SER A 166 13.43 9.37 -14.78
C SER A 166 14.85 9.83 -14.53
N LEU A 167 15.78 8.87 -14.55
CA LEU A 167 17.21 9.07 -14.36
C LEU A 167 17.89 9.24 -15.71
N ASP A 168 18.62 10.34 -15.86
CA ASP A 168 19.64 10.54 -16.88
C ASP A 168 21.00 10.65 -16.16
N ALA A 169 21.87 9.65 -16.32
CA ALA A 169 23.17 9.58 -15.66
C ALA A 169 24.31 9.42 -16.67
N TYR A 170 25.03 10.52 -16.90
CA TYR A 170 26.22 10.63 -17.73
C TYR A 170 27.47 10.83 -16.86
N SER A 171 28.66 10.84 -17.46
CA SER A 171 29.92 11.02 -16.73
C SER A 171 30.09 12.39 -16.06
N ASP A 172 29.47 13.43 -16.62
CA ASP A 172 29.59 14.83 -16.19
C ASP A 172 28.31 15.39 -15.55
N SER A 173 27.20 14.66 -15.65
CA SER A 173 25.88 15.10 -15.19
C SER A 173 25.01 13.89 -14.84
N LYS A 174 24.43 13.90 -13.64
CA LYS A 174 23.52 12.84 -13.20
C LYS A 174 22.30 13.47 -12.54
N THR A 175 21.13 13.26 -13.11
CA THR A 175 19.90 13.94 -12.71
C THR A 175 18.76 12.94 -12.68
N LEU A 176 17.98 12.99 -11.61
CA LEU A 176 16.68 12.34 -11.53
C LEU A 176 15.58 13.39 -11.63
N SER A 177 14.74 13.27 -12.64
CA SER A 177 13.50 14.04 -12.79
C SER A 177 12.33 13.24 -12.24
N ILE A 178 11.47 13.90 -11.45
CA ILE A 178 10.32 13.28 -10.79
C ILE A 178 9.08 14.13 -11.11
N SER A 179 8.02 13.49 -11.61
CA SER A 179 6.78 14.17 -12.01
C SER A 179 5.57 13.26 -11.81
N LEU A 180 4.35 13.81 -11.85
CA LEU A 180 3.15 12.97 -11.89
C LEU A 180 3.09 12.24 -13.24
N ALA A 181 2.79 10.96 -13.18
CA ALA A 181 2.46 10.16 -14.35
C ALA A 181 1.01 10.43 -14.74
N LYS A 182 0.72 11.59 -15.34
CA LYS A 182 -0.66 11.98 -15.70
C LYS A 182 -1.25 11.02 -16.73
N VAL A 183 -2.53 10.68 -16.58
CA VAL A 183 -3.26 9.88 -17.58
C VAL A 183 -3.53 10.76 -18.81
N GLU A 184 -3.20 10.25 -19.99
CA GLU A 184 -3.57 10.91 -21.25
C GLU A 184 -5.06 10.69 -21.57
N ASN A 185 -5.78 11.76 -21.89
CA ASN A 185 -7.21 11.73 -22.23
C ASN A 185 -8.08 10.95 -21.21
N PRO A 186 -8.06 11.30 -19.92
CA PRO A 186 -8.67 10.50 -18.85
C PRO A 186 -10.18 10.28 -19.02
N SER A 187 -10.88 11.22 -19.67
CA SER A 187 -12.32 11.10 -19.96
C SER A 187 -12.67 9.87 -20.81
N LYS A 188 -11.73 9.36 -21.62
CA LYS A 188 -11.88 8.10 -22.38
C LYS A 188 -12.13 6.90 -21.46
N TYR A 189 -11.54 6.92 -20.27
CA TYR A 189 -11.63 5.84 -19.28
C TYR A 189 -12.72 6.10 -18.22
N GLY A 190 -13.39 7.26 -18.31
CA GLY A 190 -14.33 7.73 -17.29
C GLY A 190 -13.63 8.35 -16.08
N LEU A 191 -12.41 8.85 -16.27
CA LEU A 191 -11.60 9.48 -15.24
C LEU A 191 -11.50 11.00 -15.44
N SER A 192 -11.10 11.72 -14.39
CA SER A 192 -10.90 13.18 -14.39
C SER A 192 -9.44 13.58 -14.67
N GLN A 193 -9.18 14.89 -14.89
CA GLN A 193 -7.84 15.41 -15.24
C GLN A 193 -6.78 15.24 -14.16
N ASN A 194 -7.21 15.04 -12.91
CA ASN A 194 -6.36 14.75 -11.76
C ASN A 194 -6.06 13.25 -11.61
N SER A 195 -6.13 12.48 -12.71
CA SER A 195 -5.85 11.04 -12.69
C SER A 195 -4.41 10.76 -13.07
N THR A 196 -3.86 9.73 -12.45
CA THR A 196 -2.47 9.32 -12.64
C THR A 196 -2.36 7.82 -12.89
N VAL A 197 -1.29 7.44 -13.59
CA VAL A 197 -0.95 6.04 -13.87
C VAL A 197 -0.24 5.48 -12.65
N MET A 198 -0.81 4.45 -12.04
CA MET A 198 -0.36 3.87 -10.78
C MET A 198 0.78 2.88 -11.00
N SER A 199 0.56 1.95 -11.93
CA SER A 199 1.52 0.92 -12.31
C SER A 199 1.26 0.47 -13.75
N LYS A 200 2.28 -0.16 -14.36
CA LYS A 200 2.24 -0.66 -15.73
C LYS A 200 3.00 -1.99 -15.79
N LYS A 201 2.36 -3.04 -16.28
CA LYS A 201 2.92 -4.40 -16.35
C LYS A 201 2.60 -5.02 -17.72
N THR A 202 3.32 -6.08 -18.06
CA THR A 202 3.18 -6.77 -19.35
C THR A 202 3.13 -8.27 -19.14
N ALA A 203 2.10 -8.92 -19.67
CA ALA A 203 1.87 -10.37 -19.62
C ALA A 203 0.83 -10.74 -20.69
N ASP A 204 0.74 -12.00 -21.09
CA ASP A 204 -0.40 -12.46 -21.90
C ASP A 204 -1.63 -12.53 -21.00
N VAL A 205 -2.54 -11.56 -21.15
CA VAL A 205 -3.79 -11.50 -20.39
C VAL A 205 -5.01 -11.76 -21.28
N THR A 206 -4.82 -11.88 -22.60
CA THR A 206 -5.90 -12.12 -23.58
C THR A 206 -5.96 -13.56 -24.09
N GLY A 207 -4.95 -14.38 -23.76
CA GLY A 207 -4.88 -15.81 -24.04
C GLY A 207 -4.44 -16.13 -25.47
N ASP A 208 -3.73 -15.20 -26.13
CA ASP A 208 -3.31 -15.33 -27.52
C ASP A 208 -1.82 -15.72 -27.69
N GLY A 209 -1.12 -15.93 -26.58
CA GLY A 209 0.29 -16.26 -26.49
C GLY A 209 1.24 -15.07 -26.60
N LYS A 210 0.74 -13.83 -26.68
CA LYS A 210 1.56 -12.61 -26.75
C LYS A 210 1.33 -11.73 -25.54
N ALA A 211 2.40 -11.05 -25.13
CA ALA A 211 2.33 -10.17 -23.99
C ALA A 211 1.60 -8.87 -24.34
N ASP A 212 0.54 -8.59 -23.59
CA ASP A 212 -0.24 -7.37 -23.62
C ASP A 212 0.27 -6.38 -22.59
N THR A 213 -0.08 -5.11 -22.75
CA THR A 213 0.27 -4.07 -21.79
C THR A 213 -0.94 -3.75 -20.92
N VAL A 214 -0.81 -3.94 -19.60
CA VAL A 214 -1.84 -3.56 -18.63
C VAL A 214 -1.38 -2.31 -17.90
N THR A 215 -2.24 -1.29 -17.88
CA THR A 215 -1.97 -0.01 -17.24
C THR A 215 -3.03 0.25 -16.16
N LEU A 216 -2.60 0.33 -14.90
CA LEU A 216 -3.46 0.68 -13.77
C LEU A 216 -3.48 2.19 -13.60
N MET A 217 -4.66 2.77 -13.46
CA MET A 217 -4.88 4.22 -13.32
C MET A 217 -5.80 4.47 -12.13
N GLY A 218 -5.65 5.63 -11.50
CA GLY A 218 -6.52 6.08 -10.42
C GLY A 218 -6.78 7.57 -10.49
N GLN A 219 -7.97 7.99 -10.09
CA GLN A 219 -8.33 9.39 -9.93
C GLN A 219 -8.00 9.83 -8.51
N ASN A 220 -7.32 10.97 -8.36
CA ASN A 220 -7.07 11.49 -7.02
C ASN A 220 -8.35 11.96 -6.36
N PHE A 221 -8.60 11.45 -5.15
CA PHE A 221 -9.62 12.06 -4.30
C PHE A 221 -9.18 13.46 -3.90
N GLN A 222 -10.09 14.42 -4.04
CA GLN A 222 -9.91 15.80 -3.62
C GLN A 222 -11.12 16.23 -2.80
N ASP A 223 -10.86 16.78 -1.62
CA ASP A 223 -11.87 17.42 -0.79
C ASP A 223 -11.47 18.88 -0.48
N ASP A 224 -12.21 19.52 0.41
CA ASP A 224 -11.96 20.91 0.82
C ASP A 224 -10.58 21.12 1.48
N PHE A 225 -9.89 20.04 1.88
CA PHE A 225 -8.55 20.06 2.45
C PHE A 225 -7.45 19.82 1.42
N GLY A 226 -7.82 19.57 0.16
CA GLY A 226 -6.92 19.51 -0.99
C GLY A 226 -6.67 18.10 -1.51
N LYS A 227 -5.48 17.90 -2.11
CA LYS A 227 -5.10 16.64 -2.76
C LYS A 227 -4.86 15.53 -1.73
N SER A 228 -5.58 14.42 -1.86
CA SER A 228 -5.36 13.20 -1.08
C SER A 228 -4.45 12.21 -1.82
N ILE A 229 -3.74 11.38 -1.05
CA ILE A 229 -3.05 10.19 -1.55
C ILE A 229 -4.01 9.00 -1.74
N PHE A 230 -5.27 9.14 -1.34
CA PHE A 230 -6.34 8.20 -1.64
C PHE A 230 -6.75 8.34 -3.12
N MET A 231 -6.91 7.21 -3.80
CA MET A 231 -7.40 7.13 -5.16
C MET A 231 -8.85 6.65 -5.17
N GLU A 232 -9.69 7.33 -5.93
CA GLU A 232 -11.02 6.87 -6.32
C GLU A 232 -10.98 6.39 -7.79
N HIS A 233 -11.97 5.59 -8.19
CA HIS A 233 -12.11 5.12 -9.57
C HIS A 233 -10.83 4.51 -10.15
N VAL A 234 -10.28 3.53 -9.46
CA VAL A 234 -9.17 2.70 -9.92
C VAL A 234 -9.66 1.86 -11.10
N VAL A 235 -8.97 1.96 -12.24
CA VAL A 235 -9.28 1.20 -13.46
C VAL A 235 -8.01 0.60 -14.03
N ALA A 236 -8.12 -0.59 -14.62
CA ALA A 236 -7.06 -1.15 -15.45
C ALA A 236 -7.45 -1.08 -16.93
N VAL A 237 -6.48 -0.78 -17.79
CA VAL A 237 -6.64 -0.76 -19.24
C VAL A 237 -5.66 -1.75 -19.84
N VAL A 238 -6.20 -2.74 -20.55
CA VAL A 238 -5.43 -3.72 -21.31
C VAL A 238 -5.31 -3.22 -22.74
N GLU A 239 -4.09 -3.01 -23.21
CA GLU A 239 -3.75 -2.79 -24.61
C GLU A 239 -3.37 -4.14 -25.24
N ASP A 240 -4.31 -4.72 -25.99
CA ASP A 240 -4.12 -5.98 -26.72
C ASP A 240 -3.09 -5.78 -27.83
N SER A 241 -1.96 -6.47 -27.72
CA SER A 241 -0.80 -6.33 -28.61
C SER A 241 -1.06 -6.87 -30.02
N SER A 242 -1.99 -7.80 -30.17
CA SER A 242 -2.36 -8.43 -31.44
C SER A 242 -3.39 -7.62 -32.22
N THR A 243 -4.38 -7.05 -31.53
CA THR A 243 -5.49 -6.35 -32.18
C THR A 243 -5.38 -4.82 -32.10
N GLY A 244 -4.54 -4.30 -31.20
CA GLY A 244 -4.41 -2.88 -30.90
C GLY A 244 -5.65 -2.30 -30.21
N LYS A 245 -6.58 -3.14 -29.75
CA LYS A 245 -7.78 -2.71 -29.04
C LYS A 245 -7.48 -2.54 -27.57
N GLU A 246 -8.22 -1.64 -26.94
CA GLU A 246 -8.20 -1.49 -25.50
C GLU A 246 -9.41 -2.15 -24.85
N ILE A 247 -9.16 -2.84 -23.74
CA ILE A 247 -10.19 -3.44 -22.90
C ILE A 247 -10.11 -2.77 -21.53
N ILE A 248 -11.20 -2.14 -21.12
CA ILE A 248 -11.27 -1.40 -19.85
C ILE A 248 -11.83 -2.34 -18.77
N VAL A 249 -11.04 -2.55 -17.72
CA VAL A 249 -11.40 -3.29 -16.52
C VAL A 249 -11.79 -2.28 -15.44
N LYS A 250 -13.04 -2.34 -14.99
CA LYS A 250 -13.56 -1.52 -13.90
C LYS A 250 -13.97 -2.43 -12.74
N PRO A 251 -13.28 -2.35 -11.58
CA PRO A 251 -13.80 -2.87 -10.32
C PRO A 251 -15.21 -2.37 -10.01
N SER A 252 -15.88 -3.00 -9.03
CA SER A 252 -17.17 -2.50 -8.54
C SER A 252 -17.00 -1.13 -7.89
N GLU A 253 -18.03 -0.28 -7.95
CA GLU A 253 -18.02 1.06 -7.30
C GLU A 253 -17.76 1.01 -5.79
N SER A 254 -17.99 -0.13 -5.14
CA SER A 254 -17.72 -0.34 -3.72
C SER A 254 -16.25 -0.68 -3.43
N SER A 255 -15.48 -1.09 -4.44
CA SER A 255 -14.09 -1.57 -4.32
C SER A 255 -13.10 -0.87 -5.28
N ASP A 256 -13.55 0.14 -6.03
CA ASP A 256 -12.75 0.87 -7.02
C ASP A 256 -11.91 2.01 -6.41
N GLY A 257 -11.59 1.96 -5.11
CA GLY A 257 -10.83 3.01 -4.44
C GLY A 257 -9.91 2.48 -3.35
N GLY A 258 -8.90 3.26 -3.01
CA GLY A 258 -7.96 2.95 -1.95
C GLY A 258 -6.66 3.74 -2.01
N TYR A 259 -5.84 3.56 -0.99
CA TYR A 259 -4.47 4.03 -0.91
C TYR A 259 -3.55 3.06 -1.65
N GLN A 260 -2.58 3.63 -2.38
CA GLN A 260 -1.51 2.90 -3.07
C GLN A 260 -2.02 1.71 -3.89
N PRO A 261 -2.99 1.91 -4.81
CA PRO A 261 -3.46 0.82 -5.65
C PRO A 261 -2.30 0.22 -6.46
N ASP A 262 -2.24 -1.10 -6.52
CA ASP A 262 -1.29 -1.84 -7.37
C ASP A 262 -1.99 -3.03 -8.05
N MET A 263 -1.29 -3.67 -8.99
CA MET A 263 -1.76 -4.86 -9.68
C MET A 263 -0.68 -5.92 -9.81
N GLU A 264 -1.08 -7.18 -9.87
CA GLU A 264 -0.28 -8.33 -10.28
C GLU A 264 -0.92 -9.00 -11.48
N LEU A 265 -0.09 -9.57 -12.36
CA LEU A 265 -0.52 -10.30 -13.56
C LEU A 265 -0.02 -11.73 -13.43
N LEU A 266 -0.90 -12.65 -13.02
CA LEU A 266 -0.58 -14.04 -12.66
C LEU A 266 -1.74 -14.94 -13.07
N ASP A 267 -1.47 -16.21 -13.40
CA ASP A 267 -2.52 -17.19 -13.74
C ASP A 267 -3.14 -17.76 -12.45
N PHE A 268 -4.38 -17.41 -12.11
CA PHE A 268 -5.07 -17.94 -10.92
C PHE A 268 -6.11 -19.02 -11.27
N ASP A 269 -6.69 -18.97 -12.48
CA ASP A 269 -7.71 -19.93 -12.90
C ASP A 269 -7.12 -21.19 -13.59
N GLY A 270 -5.82 -21.20 -13.83
CA GLY A 270 -5.03 -22.34 -14.33
C GLY A 270 -5.19 -22.59 -15.82
N ASP A 271 -5.53 -21.57 -16.61
CA ASP A 271 -5.71 -21.67 -18.06
C ASP A 271 -4.46 -21.28 -18.88
N ASN A 272 -3.35 -20.94 -18.21
CA ASN A 272 -2.08 -20.41 -18.74
C ASN A 272 -2.17 -18.97 -19.30
N THR A 273 -3.25 -18.26 -19.03
CA THR A 273 -3.40 -16.82 -19.27
C THR A 273 -3.26 -16.10 -17.95
N SER A 274 -2.57 -14.96 -17.93
CA SER A 274 -2.47 -14.15 -16.71
C SER A 274 -3.79 -13.41 -16.44
N ASP A 275 -4.29 -13.54 -15.23
CA ASP A 275 -5.37 -12.72 -14.69
C ASP A 275 -4.83 -11.42 -14.08
N ILE A 276 -5.71 -10.43 -13.92
CA ILE A 276 -5.40 -9.12 -13.37
C ILE A 276 -5.90 -9.07 -11.93
N PHE A 277 -4.98 -9.15 -10.98
CA PHE A 277 -5.26 -8.99 -9.55
C PHE A 277 -4.93 -7.57 -9.11
N ILE A 278 -5.94 -6.81 -8.67
CA ILE A 278 -5.82 -5.43 -8.21
C ILE A 278 -6.03 -5.39 -6.70
N SER A 279 -5.17 -4.66 -5.98
CA SER A 279 -5.31 -4.41 -4.56
C SER A 279 -5.24 -2.91 -4.26
N ALA A 280 -6.03 -2.43 -3.29
CA ALA A 280 -6.00 -1.04 -2.85
C ALA A 280 -6.42 -0.93 -1.38
N ALA A 281 -5.54 -0.46 -0.50
CA ALA A 281 -5.83 -0.39 0.93
C ALA A 281 -6.96 0.62 1.23
N THR A 282 -7.98 0.27 2.00
CA THR A 282 -9.06 1.23 2.31
C THR A 282 -8.63 2.31 3.29
N GLY A 283 -7.55 2.05 4.04
CA GLY A 283 -7.12 2.83 5.18
C GLY A 283 -8.00 2.63 6.41
N GLY A 284 -7.84 3.52 7.40
CA GLY A 284 -8.53 3.44 8.70
C GLY A 284 -7.90 2.42 9.65
N SER A 285 -8.44 2.34 10.88
CA SER A 285 -7.88 1.49 11.95
C SER A 285 -8.14 0.00 11.77
N GLY A 286 -9.04 -0.37 10.87
CA GLY A 286 -9.37 -1.78 10.58
C GLY A 286 -8.30 -2.47 9.72
N GLY A 287 -7.55 -1.71 8.92
CA GLY A 287 -6.50 -2.25 8.04
C GLY A 287 -7.04 -3.05 6.85
N TYR A 288 -8.24 -2.73 6.37
CA TYR A 288 -8.85 -3.44 5.24
C TYR A 288 -8.24 -3.03 3.90
N THR A 289 -8.37 -3.92 2.91
CA THR A 289 -7.88 -3.73 1.54
C THR A 289 -8.95 -4.21 0.58
N ASN A 290 -9.25 -3.41 -0.45
CA ASN A 290 -10.10 -3.82 -1.55
C ASN A 290 -9.31 -4.70 -2.51
N TYR A 291 -9.90 -5.82 -2.96
CA TYR A 291 -9.27 -6.73 -3.91
C TYR A 291 -10.19 -7.01 -5.09
N ASN A 292 -9.63 -7.10 -6.29
CA ASN A 292 -10.38 -7.50 -7.48
C ASN A 292 -9.51 -8.41 -8.35
N LEU A 293 -9.97 -9.63 -8.62
CA LEU A 293 -9.36 -10.56 -9.57
C LEU A 293 -10.23 -10.61 -10.83
N VAL A 294 -9.63 -10.29 -11.97
CA VAL A 294 -10.34 -10.19 -13.25
C VAL A 294 -9.57 -10.97 -14.31
N THR A 295 -10.27 -11.85 -15.01
CA THR A 295 -9.76 -12.52 -16.22
C THR A 295 -10.31 -11.83 -17.47
N ILE A 296 -9.59 -11.86 -18.59
CA ILE A 296 -10.10 -11.39 -19.88
C ILE A 296 -10.45 -12.59 -20.75
N LYS A 297 -11.74 -12.72 -21.08
CA LYS A 297 -12.24 -13.80 -21.92
C LYS A 297 -13.08 -13.26 -23.06
N ASP A 298 -12.82 -13.73 -24.27
CA ASP A 298 -13.50 -13.24 -25.49
C ASP A 298 -13.47 -11.71 -25.62
N SER A 299 -12.30 -11.11 -25.31
CA SER A 299 -12.06 -9.66 -25.25
C SER A 299 -12.97 -8.90 -24.29
N LYS A 300 -13.43 -9.54 -23.20
CA LYS A 300 -14.25 -8.92 -22.16
C LYS A 300 -13.71 -9.24 -20.78
N PRO A 301 -13.75 -8.28 -19.85
CA PRO A 301 -13.39 -8.55 -18.46
C PRO A 301 -14.47 -9.40 -17.77
N ILE A 302 -14.05 -10.40 -17.02
CA ILE A 302 -14.88 -11.23 -16.15
C ILE A 302 -14.28 -11.18 -14.75
N ILE A 303 -15.06 -10.71 -13.78
CA ILE A 303 -14.64 -10.67 -12.37
C ILE A 303 -14.75 -12.09 -11.80
N LEU A 304 -13.62 -12.66 -11.39
CA LEU A 304 -13.53 -13.95 -10.70
C LEU A 304 -13.71 -13.77 -9.20
N VAL A 305 -13.07 -12.74 -8.65
CA VAL A 305 -13.18 -12.32 -7.25
C VAL A 305 -13.33 -10.81 -7.22
N SER A 306 -14.23 -10.32 -6.37
CA SER A 306 -14.19 -8.95 -5.86
C SER A 306 -14.11 -9.05 -4.34
N TYR A 307 -13.61 -8.04 -3.66
CA TYR A 307 -13.62 -7.89 -2.21
C TYR A 307 -13.77 -6.41 -1.85
N ASP A 308 -14.74 -6.13 -1.00
CA ASP A 308 -15.11 -4.87 -0.37
C ASP A 308 -15.61 -5.16 1.06
N ILE A 309 -15.48 -4.18 1.93
CA ILE A 309 -15.77 -4.34 3.37
C ILE A 309 -17.27 -4.45 3.70
N TYR A 310 -18.17 -4.24 2.73
CA TYR A 310 -19.60 -4.08 2.95
C TYR A 310 -20.44 -5.27 2.46
N SER A 311 -20.00 -5.98 1.41
CA SER A 311 -20.80 -7.09 0.88
C SER A 311 -20.49 -8.45 1.52
N GLY A 312 -19.36 -8.60 2.22
CA GLY A 312 -18.93 -9.87 2.83
C GLY A 312 -18.60 -10.92 1.76
N TYR A 313 -17.42 -11.53 1.79
CA TYR A 313 -16.91 -12.25 0.63
C TYR A 313 -16.53 -13.70 0.85
N ASN A 314 -16.48 -14.44 -0.27
CA ASN A 314 -16.29 -15.88 -0.34
C ASN A 314 -14.92 -16.40 0.17
N MET A 315 -13.92 -15.53 0.37
CA MET A 315 -12.59 -15.90 0.91
C MET A 315 -12.39 -15.54 2.38
N GLU A 316 -13.37 -14.91 3.03
CA GLU A 316 -13.34 -14.70 4.47
C GLU A 316 -13.83 -15.97 5.18
N LEU A 317 -13.14 -16.32 6.26
CA LEU A 317 -13.60 -17.37 7.14
C LEU A 317 -14.42 -16.75 8.27
N ASP A 318 -15.57 -17.35 8.53
CA ASP A 318 -16.45 -16.94 9.61
C ASP A 318 -15.92 -17.57 10.88
N PHE A 319 -15.59 -16.76 11.87
CA PHE A 319 -15.21 -17.27 13.17
C PHE A 319 -15.90 -16.53 14.30
N GLU A 320 -16.16 -17.29 15.36
CA GLU A 320 -16.76 -16.82 16.59
C GLU A 320 -15.94 -17.28 17.78
N GLY A 321 -16.11 -16.61 18.91
CA GLY A 321 -15.33 -16.92 20.08
C GLY A 321 -15.40 -15.89 21.18
N SER A 322 -14.75 -16.18 22.28
CA SER A 322 -14.71 -15.29 23.43
C SER A 322 -13.50 -15.56 24.32
N PHE A 323 -13.13 -14.55 25.08
CA PHE A 323 -12.14 -14.66 26.15
C PHE A 323 -12.61 -15.68 27.20
N LYS A 324 -11.66 -16.37 27.82
CA LYS A 324 -11.84 -17.41 28.83
C LYS A 324 -10.94 -17.14 30.02
N ASP A 325 -11.33 -17.63 31.20
CA ASP A 325 -10.49 -17.60 32.40
C ASP A 325 -9.07 -18.10 32.12
N GLY A 326 -8.09 -17.53 32.82
CA GLY A 326 -6.69 -17.90 32.63
C GLY A 326 -5.93 -17.12 31.57
N TYR A 327 -6.38 -15.92 31.19
CA TYR A 327 -5.85 -15.15 30.06
C TYR A 327 -5.85 -15.96 28.77
N LYS A 328 -7.03 -16.45 28.38
CA LYS A 328 -7.18 -17.24 27.15
C LYS A 328 -8.28 -16.66 26.28
N ALA A 329 -8.31 -17.03 25.02
CA ALA A 329 -9.50 -16.90 24.18
C ALA A 329 -9.76 -18.23 23.47
N SER A 330 -11.02 -18.49 23.13
CA SER A 330 -11.39 -19.62 22.30
C SER A 330 -11.96 -19.08 20.99
N VAL A 331 -11.54 -19.66 19.88
CA VAL A 331 -11.95 -19.29 18.52
C VAL A 331 -12.45 -20.55 17.82
N THR A 332 -13.64 -20.50 17.23
CA THR A 332 -14.16 -21.57 16.37
C THR A 332 -14.30 -21.06 14.94
N VAL A 333 -13.68 -21.74 13.98
CA VAL A 333 -13.78 -21.43 12.55
C VAL A 333 -14.96 -22.22 11.97
N SER A 334 -16.01 -21.51 11.58
CA SER A 334 -17.32 -22.07 11.22
C SER A 334 -17.25 -23.04 10.04
N GLN A 335 -16.46 -22.72 9.02
CA GLN A 335 -16.30 -23.53 7.81
C GLN A 335 -15.66 -24.90 8.08
N THR A 336 -14.85 -25.02 9.13
CA THR A 336 -14.17 -26.27 9.49
C THR A 336 -14.71 -26.94 10.75
N GLY A 337 -15.46 -26.19 11.57
CA GLY A 337 -15.90 -26.61 12.90
C GLY A 337 -14.76 -26.80 13.91
N LYS A 338 -13.53 -26.40 13.58
CA LYS A 338 -12.38 -26.53 14.48
C LYS A 338 -12.36 -25.39 15.49
N THR A 339 -12.07 -25.73 16.74
CA THR A 339 -11.90 -24.79 17.84
C THR A 339 -10.44 -24.74 18.27
N TYR A 340 -9.95 -23.53 18.53
CA TYR A 340 -8.58 -23.21 18.92
C TYR A 340 -8.60 -22.44 20.23
N ASP A 341 -7.64 -22.74 21.11
CA ASP A 341 -7.38 -21.97 22.32
C ASP A 341 -6.17 -21.07 22.09
N ILE A 342 -6.34 -19.77 22.32
CA ILE A 342 -5.33 -18.72 22.18
C ILE A 342 -4.80 -18.38 23.57
N ASP A 343 -3.48 -18.34 23.74
CA ASP A 343 -2.85 -18.01 25.03
C ASP A 343 -2.48 -16.52 25.08
N LEU A 344 -3.17 -15.77 25.94
CA LEU A 344 -2.95 -14.33 26.13
C LEU A 344 -2.08 -14.02 27.35
N SER A 345 -1.46 -15.02 27.96
CA SER A 345 -0.77 -14.87 29.25
C SER A 345 0.47 -13.97 29.20
N GLU A 346 1.18 -13.93 28.06
CA GLU A 346 2.29 -12.99 27.84
C GLU A 346 1.82 -11.52 27.81
N ARG A 347 0.53 -11.32 27.51
CA ARG A 347 -0.12 -10.01 27.40
C ARG A 347 -1.05 -9.72 28.59
N LYS A 348 -0.93 -10.45 29.69
CA LYS A 348 -1.79 -10.30 30.89
C LYS A 348 -1.89 -8.87 31.41
N ASP A 349 -0.81 -8.09 31.33
CA ASP A 349 -0.75 -6.73 31.85
C ASP A 349 -1.63 -5.75 31.05
N VAL A 350 -1.95 -6.10 29.78
CA VAL A 350 -2.90 -5.36 28.94
C VAL A 350 -4.33 -5.55 29.44
N TYR A 351 -4.67 -6.76 29.92
CA TYR A 351 -6.05 -7.13 30.23
C TYR A 351 -6.38 -7.13 31.74
N GLU A 352 -5.38 -7.25 32.63
CA GLU A 352 -5.58 -7.29 34.07
C GLU A 352 -6.15 -5.98 34.61
N GLY A 353 -7.16 -6.07 35.47
CA GLY A 353 -7.93 -4.96 36.00
C GLY A 353 -9.03 -4.45 35.07
N TYR A 354 -8.94 -4.73 33.76
CA TYR A 354 -9.94 -4.33 32.77
C TYR A 354 -10.88 -5.49 32.43
N GLU A 355 -10.35 -6.53 31.79
CA GLU A 355 -11.12 -7.71 31.40
C GLU A 355 -10.92 -8.87 32.38
N TYR A 356 -9.75 -8.96 33.03
CA TYR A 356 -9.45 -9.97 34.05
C TYR A 356 -9.26 -9.36 35.44
N LYS A 357 -9.52 -10.18 36.46
CA LYS A 357 -9.15 -9.91 37.84
C LYS A 357 -8.79 -11.22 38.52
N ASP A 358 -7.59 -11.29 39.11
CA ASP A 358 -7.11 -12.49 39.81
C ASP A 358 -7.23 -13.75 38.92
N ASN A 359 -6.82 -13.64 37.65
CA ASN A 359 -6.86 -14.70 36.63
C ASN A 359 -8.28 -15.11 36.15
N LYS A 360 -9.33 -14.40 36.58
CA LYS A 360 -10.72 -14.65 36.19
C LYS A 360 -11.27 -13.55 35.32
N LEU A 361 -12.04 -13.92 34.32
CA LEU A 361 -12.71 -12.98 33.44
C LEU A 361 -13.81 -12.25 34.23
N GLN A 362 -13.87 -10.92 34.11
CA GLN A 362 -14.81 -10.09 34.85
C GLN A 362 -16.20 -10.03 34.19
N ARG A 363 -16.26 -10.25 32.86
CA ARG A 363 -17.47 -10.24 32.03
C ARG A 363 -17.23 -11.03 30.75
N GLU A 364 -18.28 -11.43 30.04
CA GLU A 364 -18.11 -11.99 28.70
C GLU A 364 -17.52 -10.96 27.73
N VAL A 365 -16.44 -11.34 27.04
CA VAL A 365 -15.77 -10.52 26.03
C VAL A 365 -15.68 -11.34 24.75
N PRO A 366 -16.52 -11.05 23.73
CA PRO A 366 -16.41 -11.73 22.44
C PRO A 366 -15.12 -11.30 21.73
N ILE A 367 -14.60 -12.18 20.89
CA ILE A 367 -13.59 -11.78 19.91
C ILE A 367 -14.27 -10.97 18.80
N MET A 368 -13.47 -10.20 18.08
CA MET A 368 -13.88 -9.40 16.94
C MET A 368 -13.21 -9.94 15.67
N GLN A 369 -13.91 -9.91 14.55
CA GLN A 369 -13.30 -10.15 13.24
C GLN A 369 -12.56 -8.90 12.78
N GLY A 370 -11.40 -9.09 12.15
CA GLY A 370 -10.60 -8.02 11.57
C GLY A 370 -10.33 -8.24 10.08
N ALA A 371 -9.44 -7.42 9.53
CA ALA A 371 -9.14 -7.41 8.11
C ALA A 371 -8.58 -8.73 7.59
N LEU A 372 -8.93 -9.01 6.33
CA LEU A 372 -8.36 -10.02 5.46
C LEU A 372 -7.23 -9.41 4.61
N TYR A 373 -6.08 -10.06 4.64
CA TYR A 373 -4.97 -9.82 3.71
C TYR A 373 -4.82 -11.00 2.75
N LEU A 374 -4.62 -10.72 1.47
CA LEU A 374 -4.45 -11.72 0.42
C LEU A 374 -3.09 -11.53 -0.25
N GLU A 375 -2.34 -12.61 -0.35
CA GLU A 375 -1.06 -12.68 -1.03
C GLU A 375 -1.11 -13.78 -2.10
N PRO A 376 -0.79 -13.48 -3.37
CA PRO A 376 -0.63 -14.51 -4.39
C PRO A 376 0.56 -15.42 -4.07
N VAL A 377 0.33 -16.74 -4.09
CA VAL A 377 1.37 -17.75 -3.84
C VAL A 377 1.24 -18.90 -4.84
N ASP A 378 2.35 -19.36 -5.40
CA ASP A 378 2.42 -20.60 -6.17
C ASP A 378 3.15 -21.63 -5.29
N THR A 379 2.37 -22.40 -4.54
CA THR A 379 2.93 -23.25 -3.46
C THR A 379 3.56 -24.53 -4.00
N ASP A 380 3.03 -25.06 -5.11
CA ASP A 380 3.50 -26.30 -5.73
C ASP A 380 4.35 -26.08 -6.99
N SER A 381 4.58 -24.82 -7.36
CA SER A 381 5.35 -24.40 -8.53
C SER A 381 4.78 -24.95 -9.85
N ASP A 382 3.45 -25.10 -9.92
CA ASP A 382 2.74 -25.55 -11.12
C ASP A 382 2.43 -24.40 -12.11
N GLY A 383 2.67 -23.14 -11.69
CA GLY A 383 2.41 -21.93 -12.47
C GLY A 383 1.01 -21.34 -12.28
N THR A 384 0.11 -22.07 -11.61
CA THR A 384 -1.19 -21.58 -11.12
C THR A 384 -0.99 -20.98 -9.73
N TYR A 385 -1.54 -19.79 -9.50
CA TYR A 385 -1.43 -19.10 -8.22
C TYR A 385 -2.68 -19.34 -7.36
N GLU A 386 -2.45 -19.59 -6.08
CA GLU A 386 -3.42 -19.52 -5.01
C GLU A 386 -3.36 -18.17 -4.28
N PHE A 387 -4.33 -17.94 -3.40
CA PHE A 387 -4.25 -16.90 -2.37
C PHE A 387 -3.89 -17.50 -1.02
N ALA A 388 -2.78 -17.05 -0.44
CA ALA A 388 -2.54 -17.13 0.99
C ALA A 388 -3.29 -16.00 1.67
N ALA A 389 -4.31 -16.36 2.44
CA ALA A 389 -5.18 -15.45 3.16
C ALA A 389 -4.81 -15.39 4.64
N GLN A 390 -4.71 -14.18 5.19
CA GLN A 390 -4.52 -13.93 6.61
C GLN A 390 -5.64 -13.02 7.13
N GLN A 391 -6.51 -13.54 7.97
CA GLN A 391 -7.59 -12.79 8.58
C GLN A 391 -7.30 -12.56 10.07
N SER A 392 -7.32 -11.30 10.48
CA SER A 392 -7.01 -10.93 11.86
C SER A 392 -8.14 -11.32 12.83
N ILE A 393 -7.80 -11.97 13.93
CA ILE A 393 -8.69 -12.12 15.09
C ILE A 393 -8.35 -11.01 16.08
N LYS A 394 -9.34 -10.17 16.37
CA LYS A 394 -9.20 -9.02 17.25
C LYS A 394 -9.75 -9.34 18.63
N GLY A 395 -9.08 -8.82 19.66
CA GLY A 395 -9.50 -8.89 21.04
C GLY A 395 -10.50 -7.79 21.38
N THR A 396 -10.03 -6.79 22.13
CA THR A 396 -10.86 -5.73 22.71
C THR A 396 -10.98 -4.46 21.86
N CYS A 397 -10.08 -4.24 20.89
CA CYS A 397 -10.14 -3.15 19.92
C CYS A 397 -9.46 -3.55 18.59
N ASN A 398 -9.62 -2.79 17.50
CA ASN A 398 -9.04 -3.15 16.19
C ASN A 398 -7.50 -3.24 16.19
N ALA A 399 -6.83 -2.51 17.08
CA ALA A 399 -5.38 -2.57 17.26
C ALA A 399 -4.91 -3.80 18.07
N ASP A 400 -5.84 -4.51 18.73
CA ASP A 400 -5.58 -5.66 19.58
C ASP A 400 -5.71 -6.96 18.76
N THR A 401 -4.80 -7.22 17.82
CA THR A 401 -4.76 -8.54 17.15
C THR A 401 -4.24 -9.57 18.15
N ILE A 402 -5.00 -10.66 18.35
CA ILE A 402 -4.66 -11.73 19.31
C ILE A 402 -4.27 -13.03 18.62
N ALA A 403 -4.72 -13.25 17.39
CA ALA A 403 -4.40 -14.42 16.57
C ALA A 403 -4.68 -14.11 15.10
N LEU A 404 -4.23 -14.98 14.20
CA LEU A 404 -4.52 -14.92 12.76
C LEU A 404 -5.18 -16.22 12.32
N VAL A 405 -6.29 -16.12 11.58
CA VAL A 405 -6.76 -17.24 10.76
C VAL A 405 -5.95 -17.21 9.46
N LYS A 406 -5.18 -18.27 9.21
CA LYS A 406 -4.44 -18.46 7.97
C LYS A 406 -5.19 -19.46 7.10
N SER A 407 -5.37 -19.16 5.83
CA SER A 407 -6.01 -20.07 4.88
C SER A 407 -5.40 -19.99 3.49
N THR A 408 -5.61 -21.03 2.68
CA THR A 408 -5.19 -21.05 1.28
C THR A 408 -6.40 -21.30 0.40
N TRP A 409 -6.56 -20.50 -0.65
CA TRP A 409 -7.69 -20.55 -1.56
C TRP A 409 -7.22 -20.68 -3.00
N SER A 410 -7.84 -21.57 -3.76
CA SER A 410 -7.62 -21.71 -5.21
C SER A 410 -8.80 -21.12 -5.98
N VAL A 411 -8.52 -20.53 -7.15
CA VAL A 411 -9.53 -20.03 -8.10
C VAL A 411 -9.56 -20.91 -9.38
N LYS A 412 -8.89 -22.06 -9.35
CA LYS A 412 -8.70 -22.93 -10.52
C LYS A 412 -10.03 -23.33 -11.17
N GLY A 413 -10.12 -23.12 -12.49
CA GLY A 413 -11.32 -23.32 -13.29
C GLY A 413 -12.39 -22.23 -13.11
N GLY A 414 -12.05 -21.09 -12.51
CA GLY A 414 -12.97 -20.01 -12.14
C GLY A 414 -13.79 -20.28 -10.88
N ASP A 415 -13.53 -21.39 -10.18
CA ASP A 415 -14.21 -21.77 -8.95
C ASP A 415 -13.32 -21.45 -7.74
N LEU A 416 -13.82 -20.62 -6.84
CA LEU A 416 -13.15 -20.39 -5.57
C LEU A 416 -13.33 -21.57 -4.61
N LYS A 417 -12.22 -22.12 -4.12
CA LYS A 417 -12.19 -23.29 -3.22
C LYS A 417 -11.19 -23.10 -2.08
N LEU A 418 -11.67 -23.30 -0.85
CA LEU A 418 -10.81 -23.39 0.34
C LEU A 418 -10.00 -24.69 0.30
N ILE A 419 -8.67 -24.59 0.36
CA ILE A 419 -7.75 -25.74 0.39
C ILE A 419 -7.40 -26.08 1.84
N THR A 420 -6.88 -25.10 2.59
CA THR A 420 -6.48 -25.28 3.98
C THR A 420 -6.90 -24.08 4.83
N SER A 421 -7.07 -24.33 6.13
CA SER A 421 -7.19 -23.26 7.12
C SER A 421 -6.64 -23.72 8.46
N ASP A 422 -5.97 -22.83 9.16
CA ASP A 422 -5.45 -23.00 10.52
C ASP A 422 -5.51 -21.68 11.30
N VAL A 423 -5.34 -21.73 12.62
CA VAL A 423 -5.24 -20.53 13.45
C VAL A 423 -3.86 -20.46 14.10
N GLU A 424 -3.18 -19.34 13.87
CA GLU A 424 -1.86 -19.04 14.43
C GLU A 424 -2.00 -18.04 15.58
N ASP A 425 -1.44 -18.42 16.73
CA ASP A 425 -1.36 -17.56 17.91
C ASP A 425 -0.23 -16.52 17.74
N LEU A 426 -0.53 -15.26 18.05
CA LEU A 426 0.43 -14.16 18.06
C LEU A 426 0.94 -14.00 19.50
N LYS A 427 2.03 -14.71 19.81
CA LYS A 427 2.70 -14.63 21.12
C LYS A 427 3.12 -13.21 21.48
#